data_AF-A0AB37J0F7-F1
#
_entry.id   AF-A0AB37J0F7-F1
#
_cell.length_a   1.000
_cell.length_b   1.000
_cell.length_c   1.000
_cell.angle_alpha   90.00
_cell.angle_beta   90.00
_cell.angle_gamma   90.00
#
_symmetry.space_group_name_H-M   'P 1'
#
loop_
_entity.id
_entity.type
_entity.pdbx_description
1 polymer ?
#
loop_
_entity_poly.entity_id
_entity_poly.type
_entity_poly.pdbx_seq_one_letter_code
_entity_poly.pdbx_strand_id
1 'polypeptide(L)'
;MYPSVVTRPFGWIAAIISLMIMIRLFVSWIFAIHYAALDRKTFAGALRASTSLVNGNRKKVLLSTLAFWTPSLLLIIGNSFVFRITRDFVIRSSYDPTSMNILKLSIFASAETMTTMAVSIGISIFYSILTTRLFYAIKEGEALDSQTLLGKDAVTDRPVVTRRPWLLPLLIILVIQGVFFGYLGRFLVVSEIELPLVTAHRGSSFKAPENSLSAVRIAIEDGADTIEIDVQMTRDGVLVLNHDRSLSKVASVGERFHNLTYAEIAEFDIGSRFSIEFAGERIPTLAEVIQCMTGIPPSVKLNIELMDYGYSPEISRAAIELVKEMGFESRVVIT
;
A
#
# COMPACT_ATOMS: atom_id res chain seq x y z
N MET A 1 -13.65 -22.48 0.38
CA MET A 1 -14.18 -21.27 -0.27
C MET A 1 -15.45 -21.67 -1.03
N TYR A 2 -16.64 -21.36 -0.51
CA TYR A 2 -17.89 -21.77 -1.16
C TYR A 2 -18.09 -20.95 -2.46
N PRO A 3 -18.34 -21.58 -3.61
CA PRO A 3 -18.64 -20.86 -4.84
C PRO A 3 -20.00 -20.19 -4.68
N SER A 4 -20.02 -18.87 -4.48
CA SER A 4 -21.25 -18.10 -4.40
C SER A 4 -22.00 -18.14 -5.73
N VAL A 5 -23.32 -18.00 -5.70
CA VAL A 5 -24.17 -17.90 -6.90
C VAL A 5 -23.68 -16.79 -7.87
N VAL A 6 -22.93 -15.82 -7.34
CA VAL A 6 -22.33 -14.68 -8.05
C VAL A 6 -21.16 -15.10 -8.95
N THR A 7 -20.42 -16.16 -8.64
CA THR A 7 -19.24 -16.59 -9.44
C THR A 7 -19.56 -17.63 -10.51
N ARG A 8 -20.80 -18.13 -10.56
CA ARG A 8 -21.27 -19.07 -11.59
C ARG A 8 -21.72 -18.31 -12.85
N PRO A 9 -21.80 -18.96 -14.04
CA PRO A 9 -22.25 -18.32 -15.29
C PRO A 9 -23.61 -17.61 -15.16
N PHE A 10 -24.48 -18.08 -14.26
CA PHE A 10 -25.74 -17.42 -13.92
C PHE A 10 -25.56 -16.00 -13.35
N GLY A 11 -24.57 -15.77 -12.48
CA GLY A 11 -24.28 -14.45 -11.92
C GLY A 11 -23.85 -13.44 -12.97
N TRP A 12 -23.00 -13.87 -13.93
CA TRP A 12 -22.60 -13.05 -15.07
C TRP A 12 -23.75 -12.73 -16.02
N ILE A 13 -24.62 -13.70 -16.30
CA ILE A 13 -25.81 -13.48 -17.13
C ILE A 13 -26.74 -12.45 -16.46
N ALA A 14 -27.00 -12.60 -15.16
CA ALA A 14 -27.82 -11.64 -14.40
C ALA A 14 -27.19 -10.23 -14.39
N ALA A 15 -25.87 -10.13 -14.24
CA ALA A 15 -25.17 -8.85 -14.29
C ALA A 15 -25.27 -8.17 -15.67
N ILE A 16 -25.11 -8.93 -16.76
CA ILE A 16 -25.26 -8.41 -18.13
C ILE A 16 -26.70 -7.94 -18.37
N ILE A 17 -27.70 -8.73 -17.99
CA ILE A 17 -29.12 -8.34 -18.12
C ILE A 17 -29.40 -7.06 -17.32
N SER A 18 -28.94 -7.00 -16.08
CA SER A 18 -29.07 -5.81 -15.23
C SER A 18 -28.43 -4.57 -15.88
N LEU A 19 -27.21 -4.71 -16.39
CA LEU A 19 -26.50 -3.63 -17.09
C LEU A 19 -27.26 -3.16 -18.34
N MET A 20 -27.79 -4.09 -19.14
CA MET A 20 -28.61 -3.76 -20.32
C MET A 20 -29.88 -2.99 -19.94
N ILE A 21 -30.55 -3.39 -18.85
CA ILE A 21 -31.73 -2.69 -18.33
C ILE A 21 -31.33 -1.28 -17.86
N MET A 22 -30.24 -1.14 -17.11
CA MET A 22 -29.76 0.16 -16.65
C MET A 22 -29.41 1.10 -17.79
N ILE A 23 -28.67 0.62 -18.80
CA ILE A 23 -28.33 1.42 -19.99
C ILE A 23 -29.61 1.86 -20.70
N ARG A 24 -30.58 0.96 -20.86
CA ARG A 24 -31.86 1.28 -21.49
C ARG A 24 -32.63 2.36 -20.72
N LEU A 25 -32.73 2.25 -19.40
CA LEU A 25 -33.41 3.23 -18.56
C LEU A 25 -32.70 4.58 -18.59
N PHE A 26 -31.37 4.58 -18.46
CA PHE A 26 -30.55 5.78 -18.52
C PHE A 26 -30.76 6.55 -19.83
N VAL A 27 -30.63 5.85 -20.98
CA VAL A 27 -30.85 6.46 -22.30
C VAL A 27 -32.29 6.96 -22.45
N SER A 28 -33.28 6.22 -21.93
CA SER A 28 -34.70 6.61 -22.03
C SER A 28 -35.02 7.87 -21.22
N TRP A 29 -34.30 8.12 -20.13
CA TRP A 29 -34.56 9.21 -19.19
C TRP A 29 -33.53 10.33 -19.23
N ILE A 30 -32.60 10.31 -20.18
CA ILE A 30 -31.51 11.28 -20.31
C ILE A 30 -32.00 12.73 -20.41
N PHE A 31 -33.20 12.97 -20.97
CA PHE A 31 -33.80 14.31 -21.14
C PHE A 31 -34.89 14.62 -20.11
N ALA A 32 -35.08 13.77 -19.10
CA ALA A 32 -36.10 14.01 -18.08
C ALA A 32 -35.85 15.33 -17.33
N ILE A 33 -34.58 15.67 -17.07
CA ILE A 33 -34.24 16.93 -16.43
C ILE A 33 -34.56 18.14 -17.32
N HIS A 34 -34.38 18.03 -18.64
CA HIS A 34 -34.75 19.09 -19.59
C HIS A 34 -36.26 19.31 -19.61
N TYR A 35 -37.08 18.26 -19.62
CA TYR A 35 -38.54 18.40 -19.53
C TYR A 35 -39.01 18.94 -18.18
N ALA A 36 -38.36 18.56 -17.08
CA ALA A 36 -38.69 19.06 -15.75
C ALA A 36 -38.30 20.54 -15.58
N ALA A 37 -37.11 20.94 -16.09
CA ALA A 37 -36.57 22.28 -15.92
C ALA A 37 -37.11 23.30 -16.94
N LEU A 38 -37.21 22.91 -18.22
CA LEU A 38 -37.60 23.80 -19.31
C LEU A 38 -39.12 23.81 -19.53
N ASP A 39 -39.75 22.64 -19.58
CA ASP A 39 -41.19 22.51 -19.85
C ASP A 39 -42.04 22.42 -18.56
N ARG A 40 -41.41 22.56 -17.37
CA ARG A 40 -42.04 22.51 -16.03
C ARG A 40 -42.97 21.31 -15.79
N LYS A 41 -42.67 20.15 -16.39
CA LYS A 41 -43.46 18.93 -16.21
C LYS A 41 -43.24 18.32 -14.82
N THR A 42 -44.25 17.60 -14.31
CA THR A 42 -44.10 16.77 -13.11
C THR A 42 -43.07 15.67 -13.35
N PHE A 43 -42.44 15.14 -12.29
CA PHE A 43 -41.40 14.11 -12.38
C PHE A 43 -41.81 12.92 -13.27
N ALA A 44 -42.98 12.34 -13.01
CA ALA A 44 -43.51 11.23 -13.83
C ALA A 44 -43.81 11.66 -15.27
N GLY A 45 -44.32 12.89 -15.47
CA GLY A 45 -44.56 13.45 -16.80
C GLY A 45 -43.27 13.67 -17.60
N ALA A 46 -42.19 14.07 -16.94
CA ALA A 46 -40.89 14.30 -17.54
C ALA A 46 -40.20 12.98 -17.97
N LEU A 47 -40.29 11.92 -17.16
CA LEU A 47 -39.78 10.60 -17.52
C LEU A 47 -40.50 10.02 -18.74
N ARG A 48 -41.83 10.12 -18.79
CA ARG A 48 -42.63 9.68 -19.94
C ARG A 48 -42.32 10.49 -21.19
N ALA A 49 -42.24 11.82 -21.07
CA ALA A 49 -41.91 12.71 -22.18
C ALA A 49 -40.50 12.44 -22.73
N SER A 50 -39.50 12.25 -21.86
CA SER A 50 -38.15 11.83 -22.27
C SER A 50 -38.17 10.50 -23.00
N THR A 51 -38.89 9.50 -22.46
CA THR A 51 -38.98 8.18 -23.09
C THR A 51 -39.62 8.29 -24.48
N SER A 52 -40.68 9.09 -24.63
CA SER A 52 -41.35 9.33 -25.90
C SER A 52 -40.45 10.03 -26.92
N LEU A 53 -39.68 11.05 -26.50
CA LEU A 53 -38.77 11.78 -27.37
C LEU A 53 -37.59 10.91 -27.83
N VAL A 54 -37.08 10.07 -26.94
CA VAL A 54 -35.97 9.15 -27.22
C VAL A 54 -36.43 7.98 -28.09
N ASN A 55 -37.71 7.58 -28.02
CA ASN A 55 -38.28 6.57 -28.91
C ASN A 55 -38.17 7.05 -30.38
N GLY A 56 -37.57 6.21 -31.24
CA GLY A 56 -37.21 6.57 -32.62
C GLY A 56 -35.77 7.08 -32.79
N ASN A 57 -35.20 7.75 -31.80
CA ASN A 57 -33.84 8.32 -31.86
C ASN A 57 -32.81 7.63 -30.94
N ARG A 58 -33.17 6.50 -30.30
CA ARG A 58 -32.32 5.77 -29.33
C ARG A 58 -30.89 5.53 -29.79
N LYS A 59 -30.71 5.09 -31.04
CA LYS A 59 -29.38 4.80 -31.60
C LYS A 59 -28.51 6.06 -31.64
N LYS A 60 -29.08 7.19 -32.08
CA LYS A 60 -28.40 8.49 -32.12
C LYS A 60 -28.01 8.94 -30.71
N VAL A 61 -28.94 8.87 -29.76
CA VAL A 61 -28.69 9.25 -28.35
C VAL A 61 -27.61 8.38 -27.71
N LEU A 62 -27.70 7.06 -27.87
CA LEU A 62 -26.72 6.12 -27.34
C LEU A 62 -25.34 6.35 -27.95
N LEU A 63 -25.24 6.47 -29.28
CA LEU A 63 -23.96 6.71 -29.96
C LEU A 63 -23.33 8.04 -29.57
N SER A 64 -24.09 9.13 -29.49
CA SER A 64 -23.58 10.43 -29.06
C SER A 64 -23.12 10.39 -27.60
N THR A 65 -23.83 9.67 -26.72
CA THR A 65 -23.45 9.51 -25.32
C THR A 65 -22.17 8.68 -25.18
N LEU A 66 -22.07 7.56 -25.91
CA LEU A 66 -20.85 6.73 -25.94
C LEU A 66 -19.66 7.50 -26.52
N ALA A 67 -19.84 8.18 -27.65
CA ALA A 67 -18.79 8.99 -28.28
C ALA A 67 -18.23 10.08 -27.37
N PHE A 68 -19.04 10.57 -26.42
CA PHE A 68 -18.58 11.52 -25.40
C PHE A 68 -17.89 10.82 -24.22
N TRP A 69 -18.49 9.76 -23.68
CA TRP A 69 -17.97 9.10 -22.48
C TRP A 69 -16.72 8.28 -22.73
N THR A 70 -16.55 7.68 -23.92
CA THR A 70 -15.34 6.92 -24.27
C THR A 70 -14.05 7.75 -24.14
N PRO A 71 -13.88 8.89 -24.82
CA PRO A 71 -12.69 9.72 -24.64
C PRO A 71 -12.60 10.35 -23.24
N SER A 72 -13.72 10.66 -22.60
CA SER A 72 -13.75 11.20 -21.23
C SER A 72 -13.22 10.19 -20.20
N LEU A 73 -13.58 8.92 -20.34
CA LEU A 73 -13.06 7.84 -19.51
C LEU A 73 -11.58 7.59 -19.78
N LEU A 74 -11.16 7.61 -21.05
CA LEU A 74 -9.74 7.51 -21.41
C LEU A 74 -8.91 8.66 -20.83
N LEU A 75 -9.46 9.88 -20.78
CA LEU A 75 -8.81 11.02 -20.15
C LEU A 75 -8.64 10.81 -18.64
N ILE A 76 -9.68 10.33 -17.94
CA ILE A 76 -9.60 10.05 -16.49
C ILE A 76 -8.59 8.92 -16.21
N ILE A 77 -8.66 7.82 -16.97
CA ILE A 77 -7.72 6.70 -16.83
C ILE A 77 -6.29 7.14 -17.15
N GLY A 78 -6.11 7.92 -18.22
CA GLY A 78 -4.82 8.48 -18.62
C GLY A 78 -4.23 9.38 -17.53
N ASN A 79 -5.05 10.24 -16.92
CA ASN A 79 -4.65 11.05 -15.78
C ASN A 79 -4.12 10.18 -14.62
N SER A 80 -4.92 9.20 -14.16
CA SER A 80 -4.49 8.30 -13.08
C SER A 80 -3.25 7.47 -13.45
N PHE A 81 -3.10 7.11 -14.72
CA PHE A 81 -1.92 6.38 -15.21
C PHE A 81 -0.65 7.25 -15.14
N VAL A 82 -0.73 8.53 -15.53
CA VAL A 82 0.39 9.48 -15.41
C VAL A 82 0.79 9.67 -13.94
N PHE A 83 -0.17 9.86 -13.04
CA PHE A 83 0.10 9.97 -11.61
C PHE A 83 0.74 8.69 -11.04
N ARG A 84 0.27 7.52 -11.47
CA ARG A 84 0.86 6.24 -11.08
C ARG A 84 2.32 6.12 -11.51
N ILE A 85 2.63 6.37 -12.79
CA ILE A 85 4.01 6.32 -13.28
C ILE A 85 4.90 7.30 -12.52
N THR A 86 4.42 8.53 -12.32
CA THR A 86 5.17 9.58 -11.63
C THR A 86 5.44 9.19 -10.18
N ARG A 87 4.45 8.63 -9.48
CA ARG A 87 4.60 8.12 -8.12
C ARG A 87 5.63 6.99 -8.05
N ASP A 88 5.52 6.00 -8.95
CA ASP A 88 6.45 4.87 -8.97
C ASP A 88 7.89 5.33 -9.25
N PHE A 89 8.06 6.34 -10.12
CA PHE A 89 9.35 6.99 -10.36
C PHE A 89 9.89 7.72 -9.12
N VAL A 90 9.05 8.49 -8.43
CA VAL A 90 9.44 9.20 -7.20
C VAL A 90 9.86 8.22 -6.10
N ILE A 91 9.12 7.12 -5.91
CA ILE A 91 9.48 6.10 -4.92
C ILE A 91 10.83 5.46 -5.25
N ARG A 92 11.04 5.06 -6.51
CA ARG A 92 12.28 4.39 -6.93
C ARG A 92 13.51 5.30 -6.91
N SER A 93 13.32 6.60 -7.09
CA SER A 93 14.41 7.58 -7.17
C SER A 93 14.72 8.24 -5.83
N SER A 94 13.90 8.00 -4.80
CA SER A 94 14.05 8.65 -3.50
C SER A 94 14.83 7.76 -2.54
N TYR A 95 15.97 8.26 -2.08
CA TYR A 95 16.76 7.70 -0.97
C TYR A 95 16.45 8.37 0.37
N ASP A 96 15.44 9.23 0.40
CA ASP A 96 15.08 9.98 1.60
C ASP A 96 14.47 9.07 2.67
N PRO A 97 14.53 9.49 3.95
CA PRO A 97 13.86 8.80 5.05
C PRO A 97 12.37 8.56 4.77
N THR A 98 11.84 7.45 5.28
CA THR A 98 10.46 7.00 5.06
C THR A 98 9.42 8.08 5.34
N SER A 99 9.61 8.91 6.36
CA SER A 99 8.71 10.03 6.71
C SER A 99 8.59 11.07 5.59
N MET A 100 9.70 11.41 4.93
CA MET A 100 9.72 12.36 3.82
C MET A 100 9.07 11.76 2.57
N ASN A 101 9.25 10.46 2.34
CA ASN A 101 8.56 9.74 1.27
C ASN A 101 7.03 9.73 1.51
N ILE A 102 6.58 9.49 2.74
CA ILE A 102 5.14 9.54 3.09
C ILE A 102 4.56 10.93 2.83
N LEU A 103 5.28 12.00 3.22
CA LEU A 103 4.84 13.38 2.95
C LEU A 103 4.71 13.65 1.45
N LYS A 104 5.74 13.30 0.66
CA LYS A 104 5.71 13.45 -0.80
C LYS A 104 4.55 12.69 -1.43
N LEU A 105 4.35 11.43 -1.03
CA LEU A 105 3.26 10.59 -1.53
C LEU A 105 1.87 11.17 -1.18
N SER A 106 1.72 11.74 0.02
CA SER A 106 0.48 12.37 0.46
C SER A 106 0.14 13.63 -0.35
N ILE A 107 1.15 14.46 -0.65
CA ILE A 107 1.01 15.63 -1.53
C ILE A 107 0.64 15.18 -2.95
N PHE A 108 1.30 14.15 -3.47
CA PHE A 108 1.01 13.58 -4.79
C PHE A 108 -0.42 13.05 -4.89
N ALA A 109 -0.90 12.29 -3.89
CA ALA A 109 -2.26 11.77 -3.86
C ALA A 109 -3.31 12.90 -3.79
N SER A 110 -3.00 13.98 -3.06
CA SER A 110 -3.85 15.17 -3.00
C SER A 110 -3.92 15.86 -4.36
N ALA A 111 -2.78 16.01 -5.04
CA ALA A 111 -2.72 16.59 -6.38
C ALA A 111 -3.47 15.75 -7.43
N GLU A 112 -3.37 14.42 -7.38
CA GLU A 112 -4.15 13.52 -8.23
C GLU A 112 -5.65 13.73 -8.03
N THR A 113 -6.08 13.82 -6.77
CA THR A 113 -7.49 14.02 -6.40
C THR A 113 -8.01 15.37 -6.92
N MET A 114 -7.26 16.46 -6.71
CA MET A 114 -7.62 17.79 -7.20
C MET A 114 -7.70 17.83 -8.73
N THR A 115 -6.74 17.22 -9.41
CA THR A 115 -6.71 17.16 -10.88
C THR A 115 -7.88 16.36 -11.43
N THR A 116 -8.15 15.19 -10.84
CA THR A 116 -9.30 14.34 -11.23
C THR A 116 -10.62 15.05 -11.01
N MET A 117 -10.75 15.80 -9.91
CA MET A 117 -11.93 16.63 -9.62
C MET A 117 -12.12 17.72 -10.68
N ALA A 118 -11.05 18.46 -11.01
CA ALA A 118 -11.10 19.51 -12.02
C ALA A 118 -11.50 18.97 -13.41
N VAL A 119 -10.91 17.84 -13.83
CA VAL A 119 -11.27 17.15 -15.07
C VAL A 119 -12.73 16.70 -15.06
N SER A 120 -13.21 16.15 -13.94
CA SER A 120 -14.60 15.69 -13.79
C SER A 120 -15.61 16.83 -13.85
N ILE A 121 -15.29 17.98 -13.28
CA ILE A 121 -16.11 19.21 -13.41
C ILE A 121 -16.19 19.62 -14.87
N GLY A 122 -15.05 19.65 -15.58
CA GLY A 122 -15.00 19.96 -17.02
C GLY A 122 -15.88 19.01 -17.85
N ILE A 123 -15.70 17.70 -17.66
CA ILE A 123 -16.50 16.66 -18.33
C ILE A 123 -18.00 16.89 -18.07
N SER A 124 -18.39 17.21 -16.84
CA SER A 124 -19.78 17.45 -16.48
C SER A 124 -20.38 18.65 -17.21
N ILE A 125 -19.62 19.75 -17.36
CA ILE A 125 -20.04 20.93 -18.11
C ILE A 125 -20.25 20.58 -19.59
N PHE A 126 -19.26 19.94 -20.23
CA PHE A 126 -19.37 19.55 -21.64
C PHE A 126 -20.48 18.54 -21.88
N TYR A 127 -20.71 17.61 -20.95
CA TYR A 127 -21.81 16.65 -21.03
C TYR A 127 -23.17 17.34 -20.96
N SER A 128 -23.31 18.35 -20.09
CA SER A 128 -24.52 19.17 -20.00
C SER A 128 -24.80 19.93 -21.31
N ILE A 129 -23.76 20.49 -21.95
CA ILE A 129 -23.87 21.15 -23.26
C ILE A 129 -24.30 20.14 -24.33
N LEU A 130 -23.66 18.97 -24.39
CA LEU A 130 -23.98 17.92 -25.35
C LEU A 130 -25.43 17.46 -25.22
N THR A 131 -25.86 17.11 -24.01
CA THR A 131 -27.22 16.62 -23.75
C THR A 131 -28.26 17.69 -24.06
N THR A 132 -27.98 18.96 -23.75
CA THR A 132 -28.87 20.08 -24.10
C THR A 132 -28.96 20.29 -25.62
N ARG A 133 -27.84 20.26 -26.34
CA ARG A 133 -27.84 20.34 -27.81
C ARG A 133 -28.58 19.16 -28.44
N LEU A 134 -28.38 17.95 -27.90
CA LEU A 134 -29.04 16.75 -28.39
C LEU A 134 -30.55 16.76 -28.10
N PHE A 135 -30.96 17.31 -26.96
CA PHE A 135 -32.37 17.52 -26.63
C PHE A 135 -33.06 18.40 -27.67
N TYR A 136 -32.52 19.59 -27.95
CA TYR A 136 -33.08 20.48 -28.97
C TYR A 136 -33.01 19.86 -30.36
N ALA A 137 -31.88 19.25 -30.76
CA ALA A 137 -31.75 18.63 -32.08
C ALA A 137 -32.73 17.47 -32.34
N ILE A 138 -33.23 16.80 -31.29
CA ILE A 138 -34.24 15.74 -31.42
C ILE A 138 -35.66 16.32 -31.28
N LYS A 139 -35.86 17.29 -30.38
CA LYS A 139 -37.16 17.96 -30.16
C LYS A 139 -37.56 18.86 -31.33
N GLU A 140 -36.60 19.51 -31.98
CA GLU A 140 -36.77 20.41 -33.13
C GLU A 140 -36.55 19.70 -34.47
N GLY A 141 -36.23 18.39 -34.46
CA GLY A 141 -36.11 17.56 -35.66
C GLY A 141 -37.43 17.37 -36.44
N GLU A 142 -38.53 17.98 -36.01
CA GLU A 142 -39.77 18.17 -36.80
C GLU A 142 -39.87 19.54 -37.50
N ALA A 143 -39.02 20.52 -37.20
CA ALA A 143 -38.78 21.72 -38.00
C ALA A 143 -37.75 22.60 -37.30
N LEU A 144 -36.52 22.67 -37.82
CA LEU A 144 -35.78 23.93 -37.83
C LEU A 144 -34.64 23.87 -38.84
N ASP A 145 -34.96 24.46 -39.99
CA ASP A 145 -34.05 25.15 -40.87
C ASP A 145 -33.15 26.10 -40.05
N SER A 146 -31.86 26.01 -40.34
CA SER A 146 -30.74 26.65 -39.64
C SER A 146 -30.69 28.19 -39.72
N GLN A 147 -31.80 28.88 -40.00
CA GLN A 147 -31.84 30.34 -40.13
C GLN A 147 -32.64 31.09 -39.05
N THR A 148 -33.34 30.40 -38.14
CA THR A 148 -34.21 31.07 -37.14
C THR A 148 -33.63 31.13 -35.71
N LEU A 149 -32.30 31.19 -35.56
CA LEU A 149 -31.64 31.39 -34.24
C LEU A 149 -30.86 32.72 -34.13
N LEU A 150 -31.04 33.63 -35.10
CA LEU A 150 -30.64 35.04 -34.97
C LEU A 150 -31.87 35.97 -35.16
N GLY A 151 -33.03 35.52 -34.67
CA GLY A 151 -34.19 36.38 -34.50
C GLY A 151 -34.02 37.24 -33.26
N LYS A 152 -33.84 38.54 -33.48
CA LYS A 152 -34.07 39.58 -32.47
C LYS A 152 -35.48 39.39 -31.88
N ASP A 153 -35.61 39.78 -30.61
CA ASP A 153 -36.85 39.98 -29.87
C ASP A 153 -37.36 38.79 -29.03
N ALA A 154 -36.77 38.65 -27.83
CA ALA A 154 -37.49 38.57 -26.55
C ALA A 154 -36.54 38.30 -25.36
N VAL A 155 -35.46 39.10 -25.22
CA VAL A 155 -34.81 39.21 -23.91
C VAL A 155 -35.63 40.22 -23.13
N THR A 156 -36.62 39.71 -22.40
CA THR A 156 -37.23 40.49 -21.32
C THR A 156 -36.19 40.66 -20.23
N ASP A 157 -35.77 41.90 -20.04
CA ASP A 157 -34.73 42.31 -19.13
C ASP A 157 -35.24 42.19 -17.68
N ARG A 158 -35.08 40.99 -17.11
CA ARG A 158 -35.06 40.80 -15.66
C ARG A 158 -33.96 39.80 -15.36
N PRO A 159 -32.84 40.20 -14.71
CA PRO A 159 -31.89 39.24 -14.20
C PRO A 159 -32.57 38.51 -13.05
N VAL A 160 -33.13 37.33 -13.32
CA VAL A 160 -33.54 36.42 -12.26
C VAL A 160 -32.27 35.81 -11.70
N VAL A 161 -31.52 36.59 -10.92
CA VAL A 161 -30.59 36.07 -9.93
C VAL A 161 -31.46 35.37 -8.90
N THR A 162 -31.86 34.13 -9.19
CA THR A 162 -32.42 33.25 -8.16
C THR A 162 -31.32 33.10 -7.12
N ARG A 163 -31.43 33.82 -6.01
CA ARG A 163 -30.66 33.51 -4.81
C ARG A 163 -31.00 32.06 -4.49
N ARG A 164 -30.05 31.14 -4.70
CA ARG A 164 -30.18 29.71 -4.40
C ARG A 164 -29.55 29.49 -3.04
N PRO A 165 -30.26 29.78 -1.93
CA PRO A 165 -29.70 29.76 -0.58
C PRO A 165 -29.23 28.36 -0.17
N TRP A 166 -29.59 27.30 -0.92
CA TRP A 166 -29.18 25.93 -0.70
C TRP A 166 -27.78 25.59 -1.25
N LEU A 167 -27.21 26.40 -2.15
CA LEU A 167 -25.85 26.18 -2.66
C LEU A 167 -24.79 26.44 -1.58
N LEU A 168 -25.04 27.39 -0.68
CA LEU A 168 -24.16 27.71 0.44
C LEU A 168 -24.08 26.58 1.48
N PRO A 169 -25.19 26.00 1.99
CA PRO A 169 -25.13 24.85 2.88
C PRO A 169 -24.58 23.60 2.19
N LEU A 170 -24.82 23.39 0.89
CA LEU A 170 -24.19 22.31 0.13
C LEU A 170 -22.66 22.47 0.07
N LEU A 171 -22.19 23.69 -0.21
CA LEU A 171 -20.75 24.01 -0.21
C LEU A 171 -20.14 23.83 1.19
N ILE A 172 -20.84 24.26 2.23
CA ILE A 172 -20.43 24.08 3.63
C ILE A 172 -20.34 22.59 3.96
N ILE A 173 -21.32 21.77 3.58
CA ILE A 173 -21.31 20.31 3.78
C ILE A 173 -20.13 19.66 3.05
N LEU A 174 -19.85 20.08 1.80
CA LEU A 174 -18.72 19.56 1.02
C LEU A 174 -17.36 19.95 1.64
N VAL A 175 -17.22 21.17 2.14
CA VAL A 175 -16.02 21.62 2.86
C VAL A 175 -15.87 20.86 4.18
N ILE A 176 -16.96 20.69 4.94
CA ILE A 176 -16.95 19.91 6.18
C ILE A 176 -16.58 18.45 5.91
N GLN A 177 -17.12 17.82 4.86
CA GLN A 177 -16.72 16.46 4.47
C GLN A 177 -15.25 16.39 4.07
N GLY A 178 -14.76 17.34 3.26
CA GLY A 178 -13.35 17.39 2.86
C GLY A 178 -12.40 17.55 4.06
N VAL A 179 -12.75 18.44 4.99
CA VAL A 179 -11.99 18.63 6.23
C VAL A 179 -12.12 17.42 7.15
N PHE A 180 -13.31 16.84 7.31
CA PHE A 180 -13.55 15.66 8.14
C PHE A 180 -12.78 14.44 7.63
N PHE A 181 -12.84 14.12 6.33
CA PHE A 181 -12.07 13.01 5.76
C PHE A 181 -10.57 13.30 5.73
N GLY A 182 -10.15 14.57 5.55
CA GLY A 182 -8.74 14.96 5.66
C GLY A 182 -8.19 14.85 7.09
N TYR A 183 -8.98 15.20 8.09
CA TYR A 183 -8.59 15.16 9.51
C TYR A 183 -8.73 13.75 10.09
N LEU A 184 -9.82 13.04 9.79
CA LEU A 184 -10.02 11.64 10.16
C LEU A 184 -8.99 10.74 9.47
N GLY A 185 -8.70 10.99 8.19
CA GLY A 185 -7.61 10.31 7.48
C GLY A 185 -6.26 10.51 8.16
N ARG A 186 -5.95 11.72 8.65
CA ARG A 186 -4.74 11.95 9.47
C ARG A 186 -4.80 11.23 10.81
N PHE A 187 -5.92 11.27 11.52
CA PHE A 187 -6.05 10.65 12.85
C PHE A 187 -6.02 9.11 12.80
N LEU A 188 -6.53 8.51 11.72
CA LEU A 188 -6.46 7.06 11.48
C LEU A 188 -5.08 6.62 10.95
N VAL A 189 -4.28 7.54 10.39
CA VAL A 189 -2.96 7.28 9.81
C VAL A 189 -1.81 7.71 10.72
N VAL A 190 -2.08 8.32 11.88
CA VAL A 190 -1.09 8.30 12.99
C VAL A 190 -1.05 6.88 13.56
N SER A 191 -0.53 5.95 12.77
CA SER A 191 0.35 4.93 13.32
C SER A 191 1.56 5.72 13.79
N GLU A 192 1.80 5.76 15.10
CA GLU A 192 3.19 5.86 15.56
C GLU A 192 3.89 4.68 14.86
N ILE A 193 4.65 4.99 13.81
CA ILE A 193 5.45 4.00 13.12
C ILE A 193 6.63 3.76 14.06
N GLU A 194 6.43 2.91 15.07
CA GLU A 194 7.55 2.18 15.64
C GLU A 194 8.14 1.40 14.47
N LEU A 195 9.30 1.86 13.99
CA LEU A 195 10.04 1.11 12.99
C LEU A 195 10.23 -0.31 13.56
N PRO A 196 9.98 -1.36 12.76
CA PRO A 196 10.15 -2.71 13.25
C PRO A 196 11.61 -2.89 13.68
N LEU A 197 11.82 -3.49 14.84
CA LEU A 197 13.16 -3.88 15.28
C LEU A 197 13.73 -4.87 14.28
N VAL A 198 14.94 -4.60 13.80
CA VAL A 198 15.66 -5.46 12.87
C VAL A 198 16.57 -6.38 13.66
N THR A 199 16.32 -7.69 13.54
CA THR A 199 17.18 -8.72 14.13
C THR A 199 18.08 -9.35 13.06
N ALA A 200 19.39 -9.30 13.26
CA ALA A 200 20.37 -10.00 12.42
C ALA A 200 20.47 -11.46 12.88
N HIS A 201 19.84 -12.36 12.14
CA HIS A 201 19.76 -13.79 12.43
C HIS A 201 21.12 -14.48 12.22
N ARG A 202 21.69 -15.02 13.30
CA ARG A 202 23.06 -15.56 13.41
C ARG A 202 24.15 -14.55 13.06
N GLY A 203 23.93 -13.29 13.40
CA GLY A 203 24.69 -12.15 12.90
C GLY A 203 24.34 -11.78 11.45
N SER A 204 25.21 -11.06 10.74
CA SER A 204 25.05 -10.76 9.31
C SER A 204 25.42 -12.00 8.48
N SER A 205 24.70 -13.10 8.69
CA SER A 205 24.97 -14.44 8.14
C SER A 205 24.92 -14.54 6.62
N PHE A 206 24.39 -13.51 5.95
CA PHE A 206 24.47 -13.37 4.51
C PHE A 206 25.83 -12.83 4.03
N LYS A 207 26.53 -12.04 4.86
CA LYS A 207 27.79 -11.36 4.51
C LYS A 207 29.02 -12.00 5.16
N ALA A 208 28.84 -12.74 6.25
CA ALA A 208 29.88 -13.42 6.99
C ALA A 208 29.41 -14.82 7.45
N PRO A 209 30.35 -15.70 7.85
CA PRO A 209 30.01 -17.02 8.39
C PRO A 209 29.02 -16.89 9.55
N GLU A 210 27.91 -17.63 9.52
CA GLU A 210 26.91 -17.60 10.59
C GLU A 210 27.54 -17.87 11.97
N ASN A 211 27.02 -17.25 13.03
CA ASN A 211 27.45 -17.52 14.40
C ASN A 211 28.96 -17.26 14.67
N SER A 212 29.54 -16.29 13.97
CA SER A 212 30.95 -15.88 14.10
C SER A 212 31.10 -14.47 14.67
N LEU A 213 32.30 -14.11 15.15
CA LEU A 213 32.59 -12.73 15.58
C LEU A 213 32.53 -11.78 14.38
N SER A 214 32.98 -12.22 13.21
CA SER A 214 32.86 -11.46 11.97
C SER A 214 31.39 -11.14 11.63
N ALA A 215 30.47 -12.10 11.74
CA ALA A 215 29.05 -11.86 11.50
C ALA A 215 28.41 -10.91 12.52
N VAL A 216 28.83 -10.99 13.79
CA VAL A 216 28.39 -10.04 14.84
C VAL A 216 28.86 -8.62 14.52
N ARG A 217 30.14 -8.43 14.18
CA ARG A 217 30.70 -7.12 13.84
C ARG A 217 29.99 -6.49 12.63
N ILE A 218 29.80 -7.26 11.56
CA ILE A 218 29.11 -6.77 10.37
C ILE A 218 27.64 -6.46 10.67
N ALA A 219 26.97 -7.22 11.54
CA ALA A 219 25.60 -6.89 11.95
C ALA A 219 25.50 -5.55 12.70
N ILE A 220 26.52 -5.22 13.51
CA ILE A 220 26.63 -3.93 14.18
C ILE A 220 26.85 -2.82 13.13
N GLU A 221 27.76 -3.03 12.18
CA GLU A 221 28.04 -2.08 11.10
C GLU A 221 26.82 -1.85 10.18
N ASP A 222 26.02 -2.90 9.96
CA ASP A 222 24.77 -2.87 9.20
C ASP A 222 23.63 -2.16 9.96
N GLY A 223 23.81 -1.84 11.24
CA GLY A 223 22.85 -1.11 12.07
C GLY A 223 21.68 -1.94 12.59
N ALA A 224 21.90 -3.24 12.85
CA ALA A 224 20.88 -4.09 13.45
C ALA A 224 20.51 -3.63 14.88
N ASP A 225 19.22 -3.68 15.23
CA ASP A 225 18.75 -3.37 16.59
C ASP A 225 19.04 -4.52 17.55
N THR A 226 18.96 -5.75 17.05
CA THR A 226 19.23 -6.97 17.81
C THR A 226 20.06 -7.93 16.96
N ILE A 227 20.97 -8.66 17.59
CA ILE A 227 21.77 -9.69 16.96
C ILE A 227 21.34 -11.00 17.60
N GLU A 228 20.84 -11.93 16.81
CA GLU A 228 20.51 -13.27 17.28
C GLU A 228 21.71 -14.20 17.05
N ILE A 229 21.97 -15.05 18.04
CA ILE A 229 23.04 -16.06 18.03
C ILE A 229 22.56 -17.36 18.67
N ASP A 230 23.02 -18.47 18.12
CA ASP A 230 22.71 -19.81 18.61
C ASP A 230 23.80 -20.30 19.56
N VAL A 231 23.46 -20.70 20.78
CA VAL A 231 24.43 -21.14 21.79
C VAL A 231 24.28 -22.62 22.11
N GLN A 232 25.42 -23.34 22.10
CA GLN A 232 25.59 -24.70 22.57
C GLN A 232 26.63 -24.78 23.68
N MET A 233 26.71 -25.92 24.35
CA MET A 233 27.66 -26.16 25.43
C MET A 233 28.63 -27.30 25.06
N THR A 234 29.92 -27.09 25.29
CA THR A 234 30.97 -28.09 25.10
C THR A 234 30.99 -29.11 26.25
N ARG A 235 31.78 -30.18 26.11
CA ARG A 235 31.97 -31.22 27.15
C ARG A 235 32.49 -30.65 28.46
N ASP A 236 33.34 -29.65 28.40
CA ASP A 236 33.94 -28.93 29.53
C ASP A 236 33.11 -27.73 30.01
N GLY A 237 31.87 -27.58 29.53
CA GLY A 237 30.91 -26.58 30.03
C GLY A 237 31.06 -25.18 29.45
N VAL A 238 31.86 -25.01 28.39
CA VAL A 238 32.04 -23.71 27.73
C VAL A 238 30.89 -23.47 26.76
N LEU A 239 30.32 -22.27 26.80
CA LEU A 239 29.26 -21.84 25.89
C LEU A 239 29.86 -21.32 24.59
N VAL A 240 29.49 -21.93 23.47
CA VAL A 240 30.01 -21.64 22.13
C VAL A 240 28.89 -21.43 21.13
N LEU A 241 29.16 -20.66 20.08
CA LEU A 241 28.15 -20.34 19.08
C LEU A 241 28.10 -21.39 17.97
N ASN A 242 26.92 -22.02 17.78
CA ASN A 242 26.61 -22.85 16.61
C ASN A 242 25.15 -23.31 16.64
N HIS A 243 24.51 -23.37 15.47
CA HIS A 243 23.12 -23.83 15.33
C HIS A 243 22.98 -25.36 15.35
N ASP A 244 23.69 -26.06 14.46
CA ASP A 244 23.45 -27.49 14.19
C ASP A 244 24.00 -28.40 15.30
N ARG A 245 23.47 -29.63 15.45
CA ARG A 245 23.99 -30.59 16.45
C ARG A 245 25.45 -31.00 16.27
N SER A 246 26.02 -30.76 15.09
CA SER A 246 27.39 -31.13 14.74
C SER A 246 28.05 -30.02 13.94
N LEU A 247 29.37 -30.10 13.82
CA LEU A 247 30.19 -29.19 13.04
C LEU A 247 30.21 -29.49 11.54
N SER A 248 29.38 -30.41 11.06
CA SER A 248 29.39 -30.91 9.67
C SER A 248 29.15 -29.80 8.65
N LYS A 249 28.27 -28.85 8.99
CA LYS A 249 27.89 -27.75 8.10
C LYS A 249 29.00 -26.70 7.99
N VAL A 250 29.62 -26.33 9.10
CA VAL A 250 30.53 -25.19 9.18
C VAL A 250 32.00 -25.58 9.04
N ALA A 251 32.41 -26.74 9.57
CA ALA A 251 33.80 -27.21 9.59
C ALA A 251 34.00 -28.63 9.02
N SER A 252 32.95 -29.26 8.47
CA SER A 252 32.99 -30.63 7.92
C SER A 252 33.40 -31.70 8.95
N VAL A 253 33.11 -31.47 10.23
CA VAL A 253 33.40 -32.40 11.33
C VAL A 253 32.09 -32.98 11.88
N GLY A 254 31.96 -34.30 11.86
CA GLY A 254 30.75 -35.02 12.26
C GLY A 254 30.47 -35.09 13.76
N GLU A 255 31.36 -34.53 14.59
CA GLU A 255 31.27 -34.59 16.05
C GLU A 255 30.27 -33.60 16.63
N ARG A 256 29.74 -33.95 17.81
CA ARG A 256 28.82 -33.11 18.60
C ARG A 256 29.59 -32.30 19.63
N PHE A 257 29.08 -31.13 19.98
CA PHE A 257 29.71 -30.23 20.96
C PHE A 257 29.93 -30.87 22.32
N HIS A 258 28.97 -31.67 22.81
CA HIS A 258 29.10 -32.37 24.09
C HIS A 258 30.16 -33.49 24.12
N ASN A 259 30.72 -33.87 22.97
CA ASN A 259 31.81 -34.84 22.92
C ASN A 259 33.19 -34.16 22.98
N LEU A 260 33.26 -32.86 22.68
CA LEU A 260 34.49 -32.10 22.49
C LEU A 260 34.66 -31.04 23.57
N THR A 261 35.90 -30.77 23.95
CA THR A 261 36.28 -29.61 24.78
C THR A 261 36.35 -28.35 23.93
N TYR A 262 36.29 -27.17 24.56
CA TYR A 262 36.50 -25.92 23.82
C TYR A 262 37.87 -25.86 23.15
N ALA A 263 38.92 -26.37 23.80
CA ALA A 263 40.27 -26.43 23.22
C ALA A 263 40.31 -27.23 21.91
N GLU A 264 39.54 -28.32 21.80
CA GLU A 264 39.41 -29.09 20.56
C GLU A 264 38.58 -28.33 19.50
N ILE A 265 37.55 -27.59 19.92
CA ILE A 265 36.66 -26.85 19.03
C ILE A 265 37.30 -25.57 18.46
N ALA A 266 38.11 -24.87 19.26
CA ALA A 266 38.74 -23.60 18.91
C ALA A 266 39.70 -23.71 17.71
N GLU A 267 40.16 -24.93 17.39
CA GLU A 267 41.05 -25.22 16.25
C GLU A 267 40.32 -25.31 14.91
N PHE A 268 38.98 -25.36 14.90
CA PHE A 268 38.21 -25.48 13.66
C PHE A 268 38.04 -24.13 12.95
N ASP A 269 38.25 -24.14 11.63
CA ASP A 269 37.98 -23.01 10.75
C ASP A 269 36.54 -23.10 10.26
N ILE A 270 35.74 -22.09 10.59
CA ILE A 270 34.33 -21.95 10.16
C ILE A 270 34.13 -20.93 9.04
N GLY A 271 35.18 -20.18 8.68
CA GLY A 271 35.08 -19.10 7.71
C GLY A 271 35.52 -19.47 6.29
N SER A 272 36.52 -20.34 6.15
CA SER A 272 37.04 -20.76 4.83
C SER A 272 35.98 -21.35 3.90
N ARG A 273 34.94 -22.00 4.46
CA ARG A 273 33.83 -22.57 3.68
C ARG A 273 32.85 -21.50 3.18
N PHE A 274 32.77 -20.37 3.88
CA PHE A 274 31.94 -19.24 3.49
C PHE A 274 32.63 -18.41 2.39
N SER A 275 33.86 -17.96 2.64
CA SER A 275 34.70 -17.29 1.65
C SER A 275 36.18 -17.29 2.10
N ILE A 276 37.08 -17.04 1.15
CA ILE A 276 38.53 -16.95 1.43
C ILE A 276 38.88 -15.78 2.36
N GLU A 277 38.06 -14.73 2.40
CA GLU A 277 38.29 -13.53 3.21
C GLU A 277 38.11 -13.80 4.71
N PHE A 278 37.34 -14.83 5.06
CA PHE A 278 37.12 -15.26 6.45
C PHE A 278 37.96 -16.50 6.82
N ALA A 279 38.96 -16.86 6.02
CA ALA A 279 39.82 -17.99 6.33
C ALA A 279 40.49 -17.80 7.70
N GLY A 280 40.38 -18.82 8.55
CA GLY A 280 40.87 -18.80 9.93
C GLY A 280 39.88 -18.27 10.97
N GLU A 281 38.66 -17.86 10.60
CA GLU A 281 37.60 -17.55 11.58
C GLU A 281 37.31 -18.80 12.43
N ARG A 282 37.36 -18.64 13.75
CA ARG A 282 37.15 -19.71 14.74
C ARG A 282 35.75 -19.64 15.34
N ILE A 283 35.33 -20.75 15.95
CA ILE A 283 34.06 -20.79 16.70
C ILE A 283 34.21 -19.95 17.97
N PRO A 284 33.44 -18.87 18.12
CA PRO A 284 33.57 -18.02 19.29
C PRO A 284 32.81 -18.60 20.48
N THR A 285 33.28 -18.24 21.67
CA THR A 285 32.53 -18.39 22.91
C THR A 285 31.47 -17.30 23.04
N LEU A 286 30.42 -17.57 23.82
CA LEU A 286 29.44 -16.55 24.19
C LEU A 286 30.11 -15.38 24.93
N ALA A 287 31.13 -15.64 25.74
CA ALA A 287 31.88 -14.62 26.46
C ALA A 287 32.60 -13.64 25.51
N GLU A 288 33.22 -14.14 24.44
CA GLU A 288 33.88 -13.30 23.43
C GLU A 288 32.87 -12.42 22.68
N VAL A 289 31.67 -12.94 22.40
CA VAL A 289 30.60 -12.17 21.77
C VAL A 289 30.09 -11.06 22.69
N ILE A 290 29.81 -11.37 23.96
CA ILE A 290 29.42 -10.35 24.95
C ILE A 290 30.53 -9.31 25.10
N GLN A 291 31.80 -9.72 25.13
CA GLN A 291 32.93 -8.79 25.18
C GLN A 291 32.97 -7.87 23.95
N CYS A 292 32.73 -8.41 22.74
CA CYS A 292 32.62 -7.63 21.52
C CYS A 292 31.52 -6.56 21.61
N MET A 293 30.43 -6.84 22.35
CA MET A 293 29.29 -5.93 22.52
C MET A 293 29.52 -4.82 23.58
N THR A 294 30.50 -4.97 24.48
CA THR A 294 30.72 -4.00 25.58
C THR A 294 31.10 -2.59 25.09
N GLY A 295 31.77 -2.48 23.93
CA GLY A 295 32.11 -1.19 23.31
C GLY A 295 31.05 -0.61 22.37
N ILE A 296 29.91 -1.29 22.22
CA ILE A 296 28.86 -0.97 21.24
C ILE A 296 27.71 -0.22 21.93
N PRO A 297 27.04 0.75 21.26
CA PRO A 297 25.93 1.49 21.82
C PRO A 297 24.90 0.60 22.54
N PRO A 298 24.44 0.98 23.75
CA PRO A 298 23.48 0.19 24.54
C PRO A 298 22.16 -0.14 23.83
N SER A 299 21.83 0.58 22.76
CA SER A 299 20.65 0.35 21.93
C SER A 299 20.68 -1.00 21.20
N VAL A 300 21.86 -1.52 20.86
CA VAL A 300 22.01 -2.82 20.20
C VAL A 300 21.92 -3.93 21.24
N LYS A 301 21.00 -4.88 21.04
CA LYS A 301 20.75 -6.00 21.96
C LYS A 301 21.26 -7.32 21.38
N LEU A 302 21.38 -8.32 22.25
CA LEU A 302 21.70 -9.70 21.87
C LEU A 302 20.49 -10.60 22.19
N ASN A 303 20.08 -11.43 21.23
CA ASN A 303 19.15 -12.53 21.46
C ASN A 303 19.95 -13.84 21.48
N ILE A 304 19.96 -14.52 22.61
CA ILE A 304 20.69 -15.77 22.81
C ILE A 304 19.69 -16.91 22.71
N GLU A 305 19.68 -17.63 21.58
CA GLU A 305 18.89 -18.83 21.41
C GLU A 305 19.63 -20.03 21.99
N LEU A 306 19.03 -20.72 22.97
CA LEU A 306 19.64 -21.89 23.60
C LEU A 306 19.34 -23.15 22.79
N MET A 307 20.38 -23.71 22.18
CA MET A 307 20.29 -24.96 21.43
C MET A 307 20.37 -26.15 22.38
N ASP A 308 19.32 -26.30 23.18
CA ASP A 308 19.22 -27.20 24.33
C ASP A 308 19.48 -28.66 23.95
N TYR A 309 18.90 -29.18 22.86
CA TYR A 309 19.06 -30.57 22.42
C TYR A 309 18.95 -31.67 23.52
N GLY A 310 18.33 -31.39 24.66
CA GLY A 310 18.17 -32.30 25.80
C GLY A 310 19.20 -32.10 26.94
N TYR A 311 19.85 -30.95 27.00
CA TYR A 311 20.88 -30.55 27.95
C TYR A 311 20.46 -29.39 28.87
N SER A 312 19.17 -29.03 28.87
CA SER A 312 18.58 -28.27 29.96
C SER A 312 18.43 -29.11 31.22
N PRO A 313 18.60 -28.50 32.41
CA PRO A 313 18.74 -27.06 32.67
C PRO A 313 20.19 -26.52 32.68
N GLU A 314 21.20 -27.35 32.42
CA GLU A 314 22.61 -26.99 32.57
C GLU A 314 23.01 -25.81 31.68
N ILE A 315 22.66 -25.86 30.40
CA ILE A 315 22.99 -24.80 29.43
C ILE A 315 22.32 -23.46 29.80
N SER A 316 21.06 -23.49 30.23
CA SER A 316 20.34 -22.29 30.65
C SER A 316 20.95 -21.68 31.91
N ARG A 317 21.35 -22.50 32.87
CA ARG A 317 22.01 -22.03 34.10
C ARG A 317 23.34 -21.37 33.77
N ALA A 318 24.19 -22.04 32.97
CA ALA A 318 25.48 -21.52 32.55
C ALA A 318 25.34 -20.18 31.79
N ALA A 319 24.36 -20.07 30.88
CA ALA A 319 24.13 -18.85 30.13
C ALA A 319 23.69 -17.68 31.03
N ILE A 320 22.77 -17.94 31.97
CA ILE A 320 22.31 -16.93 32.93
C ILE A 320 23.44 -16.48 33.85
N GLU A 321 24.25 -17.41 34.34
CA GLU A 321 25.40 -17.11 35.21
C GLU A 321 26.43 -16.26 34.46
N LEU A 322 26.81 -16.65 33.25
CA LEU A 322 27.76 -15.89 32.43
C LEU A 322 27.27 -14.47 32.12
N VAL A 323 26.01 -14.30 31.71
CA VAL A 323 25.44 -12.98 31.40
C VAL A 323 25.43 -12.06 32.63
N LYS A 324 25.19 -12.62 33.83
CA LYS A 324 25.27 -11.88 35.10
C LYS A 324 26.69 -11.54 35.50
N GLU A 325 27.62 -12.49 35.39
CA GLU A 325 29.04 -12.27 35.70
C GLU A 325 29.64 -11.16 34.84
N MET A 326 29.21 -11.05 33.58
CA MET A 326 29.65 -10.01 32.65
C MET A 326 28.83 -8.70 32.75
N GLY A 327 27.81 -8.63 33.62
CA GLY A 327 26.97 -7.44 33.80
C GLY A 327 26.20 -7.01 32.53
N PHE A 328 25.78 -7.97 31.71
CA PHE A 328 25.16 -7.72 30.40
C PHE A 328 23.65 -8.01 30.37
N GLU A 329 23.00 -8.14 31.54
CA GLU A 329 21.61 -8.58 31.68
C GLU A 329 20.59 -7.63 31.05
N SER A 330 20.90 -6.32 31.03
CA SER A 330 19.98 -5.30 30.50
C SER A 330 19.89 -5.26 28.97
N ARG A 331 20.79 -5.98 28.28
CA ARG A 331 20.94 -5.95 26.82
C ARG A 331 20.71 -7.33 26.16
N VAL A 332 20.26 -8.31 26.93
CA VAL A 332 20.09 -9.69 26.48
C VAL A 332 18.62 -10.11 26.57
N VAL A 333 18.19 -10.88 25.58
CA VAL A 333 17.03 -11.77 25.66
C VAL A 333 17.55 -13.19 25.49
N ILE A 334 17.04 -14.14 26.28
CA ILE A 334 17.33 -15.58 26.11
C ILE A 334 16.05 -16.23 25.60
N THR A 335 16.13 -16.95 24.49
CA THR A 335 14.99 -17.62 23.82
C THR A 335 15.14 -19.13 23.76
#